data_AF-A0A524I495-F1
#
_entry.id   AF-A0A524I495-F1
#
_cell.length_a   1.000
_cell.length_b   1.000
_cell.length_c   1.000
_cell.angle_alpha   90.00
_cell.angle_beta   90.00
_cell.angle_gamma   90.00
#
_symmetry.space_group_name_H-M   'P 1'
#
loop_
_entity.id
_entity.type
_entity.pdbx_description
1 polymer ?
#
loop_
_entity_poly.entity_id
_entity_poly.type
_entity_poly.pdbx_seq_one_letter_code
_entity_poly.pdbx_strand_id
1 'polypeptide(L)'
;RVVFEAELPPGRLSRFACRLERTPEKPRPAVGEKNGAITVATADLVASVDTRTGLLDVYQAAGTDTFDDSKSRFSSRGKKHRSASTLSIPRASDRGAEWVDYLEPGGFAPLVIKDNADPWGMKVRSFRTIEGRFTLATPEEAARFSGIREGGLKPARVIEDGEVRTVIESILSYGASRIALRFKIPKRGTEVEVEVRVFWAERDRMLKLGLSSKLRAPRFMGQVAYGADELPSNGDEVVAQKWLALVSEKDGAAMTVVNDGVHGSDWSGGELRLSLLRSPAYAADTWEDRLAVARDRFIPRQDTGERVFRFWLNGGPLADRMGTVDREALAHNEAPYVLAYFPPGGKKRALPGAVVDGEAVEITAFKKSEDGNDIIVRLFEPTGKARTALVKLPAFGASAKVRLKGFEIRTLRFNRRTRKFSETDLLERKPGKA
;
A
#
# COMPACT_ATOMS: atom_id res chain seq x y z
N ARG A 1 20.29 -9.10 -2.96
CA ARG A 1 19.29 -8.01 -3.00
C ARG A 1 19.94 -6.75 -2.45
N VAL A 2 19.75 -5.60 -3.09
CA VAL A 2 20.16 -4.29 -2.55
C VAL A 2 18.88 -3.54 -2.21
N VAL A 3 18.81 -2.97 -1.00
CA VAL A 3 17.67 -2.18 -0.53
C VAL A 3 18.24 -0.90 0.08
N PHE A 4 17.73 0.24 -0.36
CA PHE A 4 18.10 1.55 0.17
C PHE A 4 16.88 2.47 0.13
N GLU A 5 16.87 3.49 0.98
CA GLU A 5 15.85 4.53 1.01
C GLU A 5 16.32 5.72 0.17
N ALA A 6 15.43 6.27 -0.66
CA ALA A 6 15.71 7.49 -1.42
C ALA A 6 14.42 8.26 -1.70
N GLU A 7 14.47 9.58 -1.53
CA GLU A 7 13.41 10.50 -1.93
C GLU A 7 13.66 10.95 -3.38
N LEU A 8 12.67 10.74 -4.25
CA LEU A 8 12.79 11.03 -5.67
C LEU A 8 11.94 12.27 -6.02
N PRO A 9 12.52 13.29 -6.68
CA PRO A 9 11.73 14.38 -7.22
C PRO A 9 10.69 13.87 -8.23
N PRO A 10 9.46 14.39 -8.23
CA PRO A 10 8.40 13.93 -9.12
C PRO A 10 8.77 14.13 -10.59
N GLY A 11 8.33 13.19 -11.44
CA GLY A 11 8.48 13.26 -12.90
C GLY A 11 9.94 13.30 -13.40
N ARG A 12 10.90 12.81 -12.61
CA ARG A 12 12.33 12.87 -12.93
C ARG A 12 12.98 11.50 -12.97
N LEU A 13 13.93 11.33 -13.90
CA LEU A 13 14.87 10.20 -13.88
C LEU A 13 15.95 10.41 -12.81
N SER A 14 16.01 9.51 -11.85
CA SER A 14 17.10 9.39 -10.87
C SER A 14 18.04 8.23 -11.26
N ARG A 15 19.33 8.36 -10.96
CA ARG A 15 20.34 7.35 -11.30
C ARG A 15 21.10 6.95 -10.05
N PHE A 16 21.19 5.64 -9.82
CA PHE A 16 21.94 5.03 -8.74
C PHE A 16 23.01 4.12 -9.34
N ALA A 17 24.21 4.15 -8.77
CA ALA A 17 25.28 3.23 -9.12
C ALA A 17 25.54 2.32 -7.92
N CYS A 18 25.34 1.02 -8.12
CA CYS A 18 25.61 0.02 -7.09
C CYS A 18 26.97 -0.60 -7.37
N ARG A 19 27.86 -0.61 -6.37
CA ARG A 19 29.11 -1.36 -6.41
C ARG A 19 28.98 -2.54 -5.45
N LEU A 20 29.39 -3.72 -5.91
CA LEU A 20 29.47 -4.88 -5.04
C LEU A 20 30.76 -4.81 -4.23
N GLU A 21 30.62 -4.91 -2.92
CA GLU A 21 31.73 -5.07 -1.98
C GLU A 21 31.53 -6.40 -1.25
N ARG A 22 32.57 -7.22 -1.23
CA ARG A 22 32.52 -8.53 -0.58
C ARG A 22 32.72 -8.34 0.92
N THR A 23 31.78 -8.82 1.71
CA THR A 23 31.93 -8.93 3.16
C THR A 23 32.43 -10.34 3.55
N PRO A 24 33.11 -10.50 4.70
CA PRO A 24 33.57 -11.82 5.16
C PRO A 24 32.43 -12.81 5.39
N GLU A 25 31.32 -12.33 5.95
CA GLU A 25 30.11 -13.10 6.22
C GLU A 25 28.85 -12.24 6.02
N LYS A 26 27.67 -12.90 6.00
CA LYS A 26 26.38 -12.23 6.00
C LYS A 26 26.11 -11.63 7.39
N PRO A 27 25.77 -10.33 7.50
CA PRO A 27 25.41 -9.75 8.79
C PRO A 27 24.29 -10.52 9.48
N ARG A 28 24.44 -10.77 10.77
CA ARG A 28 23.40 -11.40 11.60
C ARG A 28 22.33 -10.36 11.92
N PRO A 29 21.03 -10.74 11.92
CA PRO A 29 19.99 -9.85 12.39
C PRO A 29 20.23 -9.39 13.83
N ALA A 30 20.09 -8.09 14.08
CA ALA A 30 20.07 -7.51 15.42
C ALA A 30 18.71 -7.74 16.08
N VAL A 31 17.64 -7.76 15.28
CA VAL A 31 16.30 -8.13 15.72
C VAL A 31 16.17 -9.65 15.75
N GLY A 32 15.69 -10.19 16.87
CA GLY A 32 15.48 -11.61 17.05
C GLY A 32 14.24 -11.88 17.91
N GLU A 33 13.84 -13.14 17.93
CA GLU A 33 12.72 -13.63 18.73
C GLU A 33 13.03 -13.51 20.23
N LYS A 34 12.11 -12.94 21.00
CA LYS A 34 12.12 -12.87 22.47
C LYS A 34 10.72 -13.14 22.99
N ASN A 35 10.57 -14.09 23.93
CA ASN A 35 9.29 -14.45 24.55
C ASN A 35 8.16 -14.76 23.54
N GLY A 36 8.48 -15.45 22.44
CA GLY A 36 7.50 -15.80 21.40
C GLY A 36 7.09 -14.65 20.49
N ALA A 37 7.87 -13.57 20.43
CA ALA A 37 7.59 -12.43 19.57
C ALA A 37 8.86 -11.88 18.92
N ILE A 38 8.73 -11.35 17.70
CA ILE A 38 9.77 -10.58 17.02
C ILE A 38 9.27 -9.13 16.93
N THR A 39 9.88 -8.25 17.72
CA THR A 39 9.47 -6.85 17.86
C THR A 39 10.49 -5.92 17.24
N VAL A 40 10.01 -4.96 16.45
CA VAL A 40 10.79 -3.85 15.91
C VAL A 40 10.23 -2.57 16.50
N ALA A 41 11.10 -1.80 17.16
CA ALA A 41 10.76 -0.51 17.74
C ALA A 41 11.66 0.58 17.16
N THR A 42 11.06 1.69 16.76
CA THR A 42 11.72 2.89 16.22
C THR A 42 11.34 4.12 17.06
N ALA A 43 11.66 5.32 16.59
CA ALA A 43 11.24 6.56 17.24
C ALA A 43 9.71 6.74 17.27
N ASP A 44 9.00 6.19 16.29
CA ASP A 44 7.59 6.48 16.01
C ASP A 44 6.72 5.24 15.80
N LEU A 45 7.31 4.04 15.78
CA LEU A 45 6.62 2.78 15.53
C LEU A 45 7.07 1.69 16.50
N VAL A 46 6.12 0.91 17.01
CA VAL A 46 6.35 -0.41 17.59
C VAL A 46 5.47 -1.41 16.86
N ALA A 47 6.10 -2.38 16.19
CA ALA A 47 5.40 -3.46 15.51
C ALA A 47 5.96 -4.80 15.96
N SER A 48 5.07 -5.77 16.24
CA SER A 48 5.46 -7.07 16.77
C SER A 48 4.70 -8.20 16.08
N VAL A 49 5.44 -9.22 15.64
CA VAL A 49 4.88 -10.46 15.10
C VAL A 49 5.00 -11.56 16.15
N ASP A 50 3.90 -12.21 16.49
CA ASP A 50 3.91 -13.38 17.37
C ASP A 50 4.44 -14.59 16.60
N THR A 51 5.50 -15.23 17.08
CA THR A 51 6.16 -16.35 16.40
C THR A 51 5.40 -17.67 16.54
N ARG A 52 4.36 -17.73 17.36
CA ARG A 52 3.48 -18.88 17.57
C ARG A 52 2.30 -18.88 16.58
N THR A 53 1.86 -17.69 16.16
CA THR A 53 0.79 -17.52 15.16
C THR A 53 1.33 -17.14 13.79
N GLY A 54 2.47 -16.45 13.75
CA GLY A 54 3.05 -15.84 12.56
C GLY A 54 2.37 -14.53 12.13
N LEU A 55 1.51 -13.96 12.97
CA LEU A 55 0.66 -12.81 12.67
C LEU A 55 1.13 -11.54 13.38
N LEU A 56 0.67 -10.38 12.90
CA LEU A 56 1.00 -9.09 13.51
C LEU A 56 0.14 -8.86 14.75
N ASP A 57 0.75 -8.82 15.92
CA ASP A 57 0.03 -8.72 17.20
C ASP A 57 0.01 -7.31 17.78
N VAL A 58 1.04 -6.52 17.46
CA VAL A 58 1.17 -5.15 17.92
C VAL A 58 1.45 -4.27 16.71
N TYR A 59 0.67 -3.20 16.60
CA TYR A 59 0.97 -2.06 15.74
C TYR A 59 0.60 -0.79 16.49
N GLN A 60 1.63 -0.16 17.06
CA GLN A 60 1.54 1.11 17.77
C GLN A 60 2.32 2.14 16.99
N ALA A 61 1.67 3.25 16.64
CA ALA A 61 2.32 4.34 15.94
C ALA A 61 2.04 5.65 16.68
N ALA A 62 3.07 6.48 16.77
CA ALA A 62 2.90 7.86 17.18
C ALA A 62 2.59 8.72 15.96
N GLY A 63 1.85 9.80 16.18
CA GLY A 63 1.66 10.79 15.13
C GLY A 63 2.99 11.31 14.60
N THR A 64 3.22 11.07 13.31
CA THR A 64 4.27 11.78 12.61
C THR A 64 3.73 13.17 12.31
N ASP A 65 4.37 14.21 12.85
CA ASP A 65 4.52 15.45 12.10
C ASP A 65 4.96 15.00 10.69
N THR A 66 4.04 15.08 9.75
CA THR A 66 4.24 14.58 8.38
C THR A 66 5.54 15.16 7.84
N PHE A 67 6.18 14.43 6.92
CA PHE A 67 7.29 14.96 6.14
C PHE A 67 6.93 16.37 5.65
N ASP A 68 7.49 17.39 6.29
CA ASP A 68 7.22 18.78 5.99
C ASP A 68 7.94 19.10 4.67
N ASP A 69 7.19 18.96 3.56
CA ASP A 69 7.57 19.34 2.20
C ASP A 69 8.10 20.79 2.11
N SER A 70 7.85 21.63 3.13
CA SER A 70 8.27 23.03 3.16
C SER A 70 9.57 23.30 3.94
N LYS A 71 10.08 22.35 4.74
CA LYS A 71 11.26 22.57 5.60
C LYS A 71 12.57 21.92 5.14
N SER A 72 12.62 21.25 3.98
CA SER A 72 13.90 20.82 3.40
C SER A 72 14.66 21.98 2.75
N ARG A 73 15.06 22.99 3.54
CA ARG A 73 16.08 23.97 3.13
C ARG A 73 17.46 23.31 3.13
N PHE A 74 17.72 22.43 2.17
CA PHE A 74 19.10 22.14 1.77
C PHE A 74 19.65 23.36 1.04
N SER A 75 20.19 24.29 1.82
CA SER A 75 21.04 25.38 1.34
C SER A 75 22.19 24.77 0.52
N SER A 76 22.19 25.02 -0.79
CA SER A 76 23.31 24.69 -1.66
C SER A 76 24.50 25.60 -1.34
N ARG A 77 25.35 25.19 -0.39
CA ARG A 77 26.70 25.75 -0.24
C ARG A 77 27.73 24.65 -0.03
N GLY A 78 28.63 24.54 -1.01
CA GLY A 78 29.99 24.03 -0.82
C GLY A 78 30.18 22.52 -0.87
N LYS A 79 30.87 22.05 -1.91
CA LYS A 79 31.50 20.72 -1.96
C LYS A 79 32.42 20.51 -0.75
N LYS A 80 32.01 19.64 0.19
CA LYS A 80 32.92 18.82 1.00
C LYS A 80 32.27 17.47 1.23
N HIS A 81 32.98 16.39 0.92
CA HIS A 81 32.63 15.04 1.33
C HIS A 81 32.44 15.03 2.86
N ARG A 82 31.21 14.82 3.31
CA ARG A 82 30.90 14.44 4.68
C ARG A 82 30.17 13.10 4.63
N SER A 83 30.65 12.14 5.41
CA SER A 83 29.91 10.93 5.75
C SER A 83 28.52 11.31 6.25
N ALA A 84 27.52 10.50 5.92
CA ALA A 84 26.17 10.65 6.45
C ALA A 84 26.21 10.54 7.97
N SER A 85 26.29 11.67 8.66
CA SER A 85 26.10 11.76 10.10
C SER A 85 24.60 11.65 10.35
N THR A 86 24.20 10.55 10.99
CA THR A 86 22.87 10.27 11.50
C THR A 86 22.36 11.48 12.29
N LEU A 87 21.50 12.30 11.69
CA LEU A 87 20.68 13.22 12.48
C LEU A 87 19.75 12.33 13.31
N SER A 88 19.93 12.34 14.63
CA SER A 88 19.04 11.69 15.56
C SER A 88 17.65 12.33 15.45
N ILE A 89 16.69 11.59 14.91
CA ILE A 89 15.28 11.98 14.94
C ILE A 89 14.82 11.85 16.41
N PRO A 90 14.34 12.93 17.06
CA PRO A 90 13.82 12.85 18.43
C PRO A 90 12.71 11.82 18.53
N ARG A 91 12.58 11.12 19.67
CA ARG A 91 11.49 10.15 19.85
C ARG A 91 10.15 10.87 19.83
N ALA A 92 9.08 10.18 19.44
CA ALA A 92 7.73 10.71 19.51
C ALA A 92 7.35 11.29 20.89
N SER A 93 7.82 10.66 21.98
CA SER A 93 7.66 11.15 23.36
C SER A 93 8.23 12.56 23.56
N ASP A 94 9.35 12.86 22.91
CA ASP A 94 10.05 14.14 23.03
C ASP A 94 9.35 15.25 22.23
N ARG A 95 8.46 14.86 21.30
CA ARG A 95 7.61 15.75 20.50
C ARG A 95 6.22 15.96 21.08
N GLY A 96 5.89 15.31 22.20
CA GLY A 96 4.54 15.31 22.77
C GLY A 96 3.50 14.60 21.91
N ALA A 97 3.93 13.71 21.00
CA ALA A 97 3.03 12.97 20.12
C ALA A 97 2.33 11.84 20.89
N GLU A 98 1.01 11.74 20.73
CA GLU A 98 0.21 10.67 21.30
C GLU A 98 0.46 9.36 20.54
N TRP A 99 0.70 8.29 21.31
CA TRP A 99 0.84 6.93 20.77
C TRP A 99 -0.51 6.25 20.77
N VAL A 100 -0.88 5.67 19.64
CA VAL A 100 -2.12 4.91 19.50
C VAL A 100 -1.76 3.48 19.14
N ASP A 101 -2.38 2.53 19.85
CA ASP A 101 -2.39 1.12 19.50
C ASP A 101 -3.59 0.85 18.60
N TYR A 102 -3.36 0.54 17.33
CA TYR A 102 -4.44 0.49 16.35
C TYR A 102 -5.03 -0.91 16.17
N LEU A 103 -4.33 -1.96 16.58
CA LEU A 103 -4.61 -3.31 16.12
C LEU A 103 -4.74 -4.30 17.28
N GLU A 104 -5.80 -5.10 17.25
CA GLU A 104 -5.93 -6.27 18.13
C GLU A 104 -4.99 -7.40 17.68
N PRO A 105 -4.55 -8.28 18.60
CA PRO A 105 -3.67 -9.40 18.25
C PRO A 105 -4.21 -10.26 17.09
N GLY A 106 -3.30 -10.80 16.27
CA GLY A 106 -3.67 -11.62 15.11
C GLY A 106 -4.03 -10.84 13.84
N GLY A 107 -3.45 -9.66 13.64
CA GLY A 107 -3.61 -8.84 12.43
C GLY A 107 -3.09 -9.52 11.17
N PHE A 108 -3.80 -9.27 10.06
CA PHE A 108 -3.59 -9.89 8.76
C PHE A 108 -3.68 -11.43 8.79
N ALA A 109 -4.65 -11.96 9.56
CA ALA A 109 -4.96 -13.38 9.60
C ALA A 109 -5.55 -13.86 8.25
N PRO A 110 -4.98 -14.88 7.58
CA PRO A 110 -5.59 -15.44 6.38
C PRO A 110 -6.75 -16.37 6.76
N LEU A 111 -7.95 -15.98 6.33
CA LEU A 111 -9.22 -16.62 6.63
C LEU A 111 -9.71 -17.40 5.41
N VAL A 112 -10.04 -18.67 5.61
CA VAL A 112 -10.74 -19.48 4.61
C VAL A 112 -12.23 -19.31 4.84
N ILE A 113 -12.88 -18.66 3.89
CA ILE A 113 -14.30 -18.35 3.92
C ILE A 113 -15.05 -19.41 3.11
N LYS A 114 -16.18 -19.86 3.66
CA LYS A 114 -17.12 -20.73 2.98
C LYS A 114 -17.60 -20.03 1.72
N ASP A 115 -17.42 -20.69 0.59
CA ASP A 115 -17.87 -20.25 -0.73
C ASP A 115 -18.44 -21.47 -1.47
N ASN A 116 -18.79 -21.29 -2.73
CA ASN A 116 -19.27 -22.36 -3.58
C ASN A 116 -18.68 -22.25 -5.00
N ALA A 117 -19.24 -23.02 -5.93
CA ALA A 117 -18.77 -23.03 -7.31
C ALA A 117 -19.32 -21.88 -8.17
N ASP A 118 -20.17 -20.98 -7.64
CA ASP A 118 -20.75 -19.83 -8.34
C ASP A 118 -19.68 -18.76 -8.62
N PRO A 119 -19.29 -18.54 -9.89
CA PRO A 119 -18.31 -17.51 -10.22
C PRO A 119 -18.87 -16.09 -10.15
N TRP A 120 -20.19 -15.93 -10.19
CA TRP A 120 -20.85 -14.63 -10.30
C TRP A 120 -21.20 -14.04 -8.94
N GLY A 121 -21.60 -14.89 -7.99
CA GLY A 121 -22.07 -14.45 -6.68
C GLY A 121 -23.38 -13.64 -6.74
N MET A 122 -24.22 -13.87 -7.75
CA MET A 122 -25.39 -13.02 -8.08
C MET A 122 -26.40 -12.86 -6.93
N LYS A 123 -26.43 -13.82 -6.01
CA LYS A 123 -27.39 -13.86 -4.89
C LYS A 123 -26.74 -13.57 -3.54
N VAL A 124 -25.49 -13.13 -3.51
CA VAL A 124 -24.72 -12.95 -2.27
C VAL A 124 -24.23 -11.51 -2.17
N ARG A 125 -24.43 -10.92 -0.99
CA ARG A 125 -23.91 -9.58 -0.67
C ARG A 125 -22.75 -9.62 0.33
N SER A 126 -22.53 -10.75 1.00
CA SER A 126 -21.56 -10.87 2.10
C SER A 126 -20.91 -12.25 2.12
N PHE A 127 -19.59 -12.29 2.37
CA PHE A 127 -18.81 -13.53 2.52
C PHE A 127 -18.14 -13.55 3.90
N ARG A 128 -18.92 -13.78 4.97
CA ARG A 128 -18.39 -13.72 6.35
C ARG A 128 -18.29 -15.05 7.09
N THR A 129 -18.89 -16.13 6.58
CA THR A 129 -18.83 -17.44 7.23
C THR A 129 -17.42 -18.04 7.13
N ILE A 130 -16.68 -18.02 8.23
CA ILE A 130 -15.36 -18.65 8.30
C ILE A 130 -15.54 -20.16 8.33
N GLU A 131 -14.85 -20.86 7.43
CA GLU A 131 -14.75 -22.31 7.41
C GLU A 131 -13.43 -22.79 8.01
N GLY A 132 -12.37 -21.99 7.90
CA GLY A 132 -11.06 -22.32 8.42
C GLY A 132 -10.14 -21.10 8.52
N ARG A 133 -8.97 -21.32 9.10
CA ARG A 133 -7.91 -20.31 9.24
C ARG A 133 -6.60 -20.96 8.86
N PHE A 134 -5.74 -20.20 8.20
CA PHE A 134 -4.35 -20.61 8.09
C PHE A 134 -3.71 -20.57 9.48
N THR A 135 -2.96 -21.60 9.79
CA THR A 135 -2.17 -21.69 11.03
C THR A 135 -0.69 -21.69 10.69
N LEU A 136 0.15 -21.37 11.66
CA LEU A 136 1.59 -21.49 11.50
C LEU A 136 1.93 -22.94 11.11
N ALA A 137 2.71 -23.10 10.04
CA ALA A 137 3.14 -24.42 9.58
C ALA A 137 4.05 -25.08 10.64
N THR A 138 4.18 -26.41 10.62
CA THR A 138 5.23 -27.05 11.44
C THR A 138 6.63 -26.75 10.85
N PRO A 139 7.72 -26.89 11.63
CA PRO A 139 9.06 -26.70 11.11
C PRO A 139 9.40 -27.58 9.89
N GLU A 140 8.86 -28.81 9.85
CA GLU A 140 9.03 -29.76 8.76
C GLU A 140 8.25 -29.33 7.51
N GLU A 141 7.01 -28.88 7.69
CA GLU A 141 6.19 -28.34 6.60
C GLU A 141 6.82 -27.10 5.98
N ALA A 142 7.30 -26.17 6.83
CA ALA A 142 7.96 -24.95 6.40
C ALA A 142 9.27 -25.26 5.63
N ALA A 143 10.06 -26.22 6.11
CA ALA A 143 11.28 -26.68 5.45
C ALA A 143 10.97 -27.27 4.06
N ARG A 144 10.02 -28.21 3.99
CA ARG A 144 9.60 -28.85 2.74
C ARG A 144 9.10 -27.84 1.73
N PHE A 145 8.21 -26.93 2.16
CA PHE A 145 7.68 -25.88 1.29
C PHE A 145 8.78 -24.94 0.77
N SER A 146 9.81 -24.68 1.57
CA SER A 146 10.95 -23.85 1.20
C SER A 146 12.05 -24.61 0.41
N GLY A 147 11.82 -25.89 0.07
CA GLY A 147 12.78 -26.72 -0.66
C GLY A 147 14.01 -27.15 0.16
N ILE A 148 13.93 -27.08 1.50
CA ILE A 148 15.00 -27.50 2.42
C ILE A 148 14.84 -29.00 2.70
N ARG A 149 15.88 -29.78 2.39
CA ARG A 149 15.85 -31.26 2.48
C ARG A 149 16.25 -31.82 3.84
N GLU A 150 17.09 -31.12 4.58
CA GLU A 150 17.65 -31.56 5.86
C GLU A 150 17.37 -30.54 6.96
N GLY A 151 17.03 -31.03 8.15
CA GLY A 151 16.67 -30.19 9.30
C GLY A 151 15.23 -29.66 9.23
N GLY A 152 14.93 -28.71 10.11
CA GLY A 152 13.66 -27.99 10.15
C GLY A 152 13.86 -26.50 9.88
N LEU A 153 12.78 -25.80 9.54
CA LEU A 153 12.78 -24.36 9.31
C LEU A 153 11.85 -23.69 10.31
N LYS A 154 12.37 -22.74 11.10
CA LYS A 154 11.50 -21.91 11.95
C LYS A 154 10.41 -21.25 11.08
N PRO A 155 9.12 -21.57 11.28
CA PRO A 155 8.06 -21.11 10.38
C PRO A 155 7.90 -19.59 10.39
N ALA A 156 8.04 -18.96 11.56
CA ALA A 156 8.15 -17.51 11.74
C ALA A 156 9.61 -17.11 12.07
N ARG A 157 10.21 -16.22 11.28
CA ARG A 157 11.63 -15.83 11.43
C ARG A 157 11.97 -14.51 10.75
N VAL A 158 13.04 -13.86 11.19
CA VAL A 158 13.65 -12.72 10.49
C VAL A 158 14.44 -13.23 9.28
N ILE A 159 14.15 -12.71 8.09
CA ILE A 159 14.85 -13.07 6.84
C ILE A 159 15.74 -11.94 6.29
N GLU A 160 15.48 -10.70 6.69
CA GLU A 160 16.23 -9.49 6.33
C GLU A 160 16.21 -8.56 7.53
N ASP A 161 17.37 -8.01 7.92
CA ASP A 161 17.48 -6.97 8.93
C ASP A 161 18.62 -6.05 8.51
N GLY A 162 18.28 -4.87 8.03
CA GLY A 162 19.23 -3.87 7.56
C GLY A 162 18.80 -2.47 7.94
N GLU A 163 19.60 -1.48 7.54
CA GLU A 163 19.42 -0.07 7.92
C GLU A 163 18.06 0.53 7.51
N VAL A 164 17.39 -0.02 6.50
CA VAL A 164 16.11 0.51 6.00
C VAL A 164 14.91 -0.18 6.64
N ARG A 165 14.98 -1.49 6.89
CA ARG A 165 13.86 -2.28 7.42
C ARG A 165 14.29 -3.63 7.99
N THR A 166 13.40 -4.22 8.77
CA THR A 166 13.38 -5.65 9.12
C THR A 166 12.27 -6.35 8.33
N VAL A 167 12.52 -7.55 7.82
CA VAL A 167 11.51 -8.41 7.19
C VAL A 167 11.35 -9.69 7.99
N ILE A 168 10.15 -9.90 8.50
CA ILE A 168 9.72 -11.09 9.23
C ILE A 168 8.87 -11.92 8.28
N GLU A 169 9.22 -13.18 8.09
CA GLU A 169 8.47 -14.13 7.26
C GLU A 169 7.85 -15.21 8.13
N SER A 170 6.57 -15.48 7.86
CA SER A 170 5.78 -16.56 8.44
C SER A 170 5.30 -17.49 7.33
N ILE A 171 5.57 -18.80 7.46
CA ILE A 171 4.99 -19.83 6.60
C ILE A 171 3.74 -20.38 7.28
N LEU A 172 2.60 -20.23 6.62
CA LEU A 172 1.30 -20.67 7.11
C LEU A 172 0.74 -21.80 6.24
N SER A 173 -0.04 -22.69 6.84
CA SER A 173 -0.65 -23.84 6.19
C SER A 173 -2.16 -23.91 6.44
N TYR A 174 -2.89 -24.39 5.44
CA TYR A 174 -4.28 -24.83 5.54
C TYR A 174 -4.52 -25.86 4.44
N GLY A 175 -4.95 -27.07 4.80
CA GLY A 175 -5.16 -28.14 3.83
C GLY A 175 -3.96 -28.32 2.88
N ALA A 176 -4.22 -28.22 1.58
CA ALA A 176 -3.21 -28.31 0.53
C ALA A 176 -2.54 -26.95 0.20
N SER A 177 -3.03 -25.86 0.78
CA SER A 177 -2.56 -24.50 0.50
C SER A 177 -1.46 -24.04 1.45
N ARG A 178 -0.60 -23.14 0.97
CA ARG A 178 0.48 -22.53 1.76
C ARG A 178 0.54 -21.02 1.52
N ILE A 179 0.94 -20.28 2.55
CA ILE A 179 1.17 -18.83 2.46
C ILE A 179 2.56 -18.51 3.00
N ALA A 180 3.32 -17.71 2.24
CA ALA A 180 4.47 -16.98 2.77
C ALA A 180 4.00 -15.54 3.05
N LEU A 181 3.73 -15.25 4.33
CA LEU A 181 3.31 -13.95 4.82
C LEU A 181 4.55 -13.18 5.30
N ARG A 182 4.74 -11.97 4.78
CA ARG A 182 5.90 -11.14 5.15
C ARG A 182 5.46 -9.78 5.65
N PHE A 183 5.95 -9.42 6.83
CA PHE A 183 5.87 -8.07 7.37
C PHE A 183 7.21 -7.38 7.16
N LYS A 184 7.21 -6.29 6.40
CA LYS A 184 8.38 -5.45 6.12
C LYS A 184 8.24 -4.19 6.97
N ILE A 185 8.84 -4.22 8.14
CA ILE A 185 8.73 -3.18 9.15
C ILE A 185 9.89 -2.19 8.97
N PRO A 186 9.62 -0.89 8.77
CA PRO A 186 10.67 0.07 8.46
C PRO A 186 11.51 0.42 9.71
N LYS A 187 12.74 0.88 9.49
CA LYS A 187 13.57 1.48 10.56
C LYS A 187 13.22 2.94 10.83
N ARG A 188 12.49 3.59 9.91
CA ARG A 188 12.05 5.00 9.96
C ARG A 188 10.62 5.13 9.42
N GLY A 189 9.82 5.99 10.05
CA GLY A 189 8.39 6.10 9.73
C GLY A 189 7.56 4.95 10.32
N THR A 190 6.29 4.92 9.93
CA THR A 190 5.25 4.09 10.56
C THR A 190 4.60 3.09 9.60
N GLU A 191 4.81 3.23 8.30
CA GLU A 191 4.17 2.37 7.28
C GLU A 191 4.77 0.96 7.25
N VAL A 192 3.97 -0.06 7.55
CA VAL A 192 4.35 -1.47 7.46
C VAL A 192 3.83 -2.06 6.15
N GLU A 193 4.72 -2.53 5.29
CA GLU A 193 4.34 -3.27 4.08
C GLU A 193 4.06 -4.74 4.43
N VAL A 194 2.92 -5.26 4.00
CA VAL A 194 2.47 -6.65 4.16
C VAL A 194 2.44 -7.31 2.78
N GLU A 195 3.28 -8.30 2.56
CA GLU A 195 3.31 -9.10 1.33
C GLU A 195 2.73 -10.49 1.63
N VAL A 196 1.68 -10.87 0.92
CA VAL A 196 1.02 -12.16 1.04
C VAL A 196 1.22 -12.95 -0.24
N ARG A 197 2.15 -13.91 -0.22
CA ARG A 197 2.33 -14.84 -1.33
C ARG A 197 1.57 -16.13 -1.03
N VAL A 198 0.51 -16.36 -1.79
CA VAL A 198 -0.42 -17.47 -1.62
C VAL A 198 -0.15 -18.52 -2.68
N PHE A 199 -0.08 -19.79 -2.26
CA PHE A 199 -0.12 -20.96 -3.12
C PHE A 199 -1.44 -21.67 -2.83
N TRP A 200 -2.46 -21.33 -3.62
CA TRP A 200 -3.84 -21.70 -3.39
C TRP A 200 -4.21 -23.03 -4.06
N ALA A 201 -4.69 -23.99 -3.28
CA ALA A 201 -5.08 -25.31 -3.73
C ALA A 201 -6.50 -25.72 -3.29
N GLU A 202 -7.19 -24.86 -2.53
CA GLU A 202 -8.57 -25.10 -2.13
C GLU A 202 -9.55 -24.82 -3.29
N ARG A 203 -10.74 -25.44 -3.23
CA ARG A 203 -11.76 -25.38 -4.27
C ARG A 203 -13.07 -24.92 -3.66
N ASP A 204 -13.80 -24.07 -4.38
CA ASP A 204 -15.09 -23.55 -3.93
C ASP A 204 -14.95 -22.84 -2.57
N ARG A 205 -13.81 -22.15 -2.38
CA ARG A 205 -13.46 -21.39 -1.19
C ARG A 205 -12.98 -20.00 -1.56
N MET A 206 -13.13 -19.09 -0.62
CA MET A 206 -12.61 -17.73 -0.71
C MET A 206 -11.53 -17.51 0.34
N LEU A 207 -10.47 -16.81 -0.03
CA LEU A 207 -9.43 -16.36 0.89
C LEU A 207 -9.64 -14.87 1.20
N LYS A 208 -9.72 -14.56 2.49
CA LYS A 208 -9.71 -13.17 2.99
C LYS A 208 -8.56 -12.94 3.94
N LEU A 209 -8.15 -11.68 4.08
CA LEU A 209 -7.13 -11.26 5.04
C LEU A 209 -7.78 -10.35 6.10
N GLY A 210 -7.87 -10.85 7.33
CA GLY A 210 -8.58 -10.18 8.43
C GLY A 210 -7.66 -9.39 9.34
N LEU A 211 -8.10 -8.22 9.79
CA LEU A 211 -7.49 -7.44 10.86
C LEU A 211 -8.57 -6.78 11.72
N SER A 212 -8.37 -6.78 13.03
CA SER A 212 -9.30 -6.18 13.98
C SER A 212 -8.72 -4.91 14.57
N SER A 213 -9.57 -3.89 14.71
CA SER A 213 -9.14 -2.55 15.14
C SER A 213 -9.41 -2.31 16.62
N LYS A 214 -8.47 -1.65 17.29
CA LYS A 214 -8.63 -1.12 18.66
C LYS A 214 -9.25 0.27 18.70
N LEU A 215 -9.42 0.92 17.55
CA LEU A 215 -10.03 2.24 17.48
C LEU A 215 -11.48 2.20 17.97
N ARG A 216 -11.89 3.25 18.68
CA ARG A 216 -13.22 3.37 19.30
C ARG A 216 -14.22 3.95 18.31
N ALA A 217 -15.24 3.16 17.96
CA ALA A 217 -16.32 3.54 17.05
C ALA A 217 -15.81 4.14 15.71
N PRO A 218 -14.89 3.46 14.99
CA PRO A 218 -14.35 3.99 13.76
C PRO A 218 -15.40 3.96 12.66
N ARG A 219 -15.40 5.01 11.82
CA ARG A 219 -16.08 5.04 10.54
C ARG A 219 -15.24 4.31 9.50
N PHE A 220 -15.87 3.52 8.66
CA PHE A 220 -15.20 2.80 7.59
C PHE A 220 -15.27 3.61 6.29
N MET A 221 -14.13 4.05 5.80
CA MET A 221 -14.01 4.88 4.60
C MET A 221 -13.19 4.18 3.54
N GLY A 222 -13.36 4.57 2.29
CA GLY A 222 -12.47 4.15 1.21
C GLY A 222 -12.47 5.09 0.03
N GLN A 223 -11.45 4.90 -0.81
CA GLN A 223 -11.31 5.66 -2.05
C GLN A 223 -12.37 5.23 -3.06
N VAL A 224 -13.07 6.21 -3.63
CA VAL A 224 -13.96 6.05 -4.77
C VAL A 224 -13.39 6.77 -5.99
N ALA A 225 -14.06 6.68 -7.15
CA ALA A 225 -13.60 7.37 -8.35
C ALA A 225 -13.56 8.89 -8.11
N TYR A 226 -12.34 9.46 -8.04
CA TYR A 226 -12.10 10.87 -7.75
C TYR A 226 -12.79 11.36 -6.47
N GLY A 227 -12.71 10.57 -5.40
CA GLY A 227 -13.21 10.98 -4.09
C GLY A 227 -12.95 9.96 -3.00
N ALA A 228 -13.51 10.24 -1.83
CA ALA A 228 -13.55 9.31 -0.70
C ALA A 228 -14.97 9.31 -0.13
N ASP A 229 -15.45 8.14 0.29
CA ASP A 229 -16.78 8.01 0.88
C ASP A 229 -16.77 7.06 2.08
N GLU A 230 -17.80 7.17 2.91
CA GLU A 230 -18.09 6.19 3.94
C GLU A 230 -18.72 4.94 3.33
N LEU A 231 -18.14 3.78 3.63
CA LEU A 231 -18.56 2.51 3.10
C LEU A 231 -19.50 1.79 4.07
N PRO A 232 -20.42 0.95 3.57
CA PRO A 232 -21.29 0.13 4.40
C PRO A 232 -20.53 -0.64 5.48
N SER A 233 -21.04 -0.56 6.72
CA SER A 233 -20.46 -1.21 7.91
C SER A 233 -21.31 -2.40 8.40
N ASN A 234 -22.19 -2.92 7.54
CA ASN A 234 -23.13 -4.02 7.83
C ASN A 234 -22.56 -5.41 7.49
N GLY A 235 -21.28 -5.50 7.07
CA GLY A 235 -20.64 -6.74 6.63
C GLY A 235 -20.93 -7.15 5.19
N ASP A 236 -21.62 -6.30 4.40
CA ASP A 236 -21.68 -6.47 2.95
C ASP A 236 -20.29 -6.26 2.34
N GLU A 237 -20.01 -6.94 1.21
CA GLU A 237 -18.87 -6.62 0.37
C GLU A 237 -19.01 -5.20 -0.17
N VAL A 238 -17.90 -4.47 -0.13
CA VAL A 238 -17.77 -3.13 -0.66
C VAL A 238 -16.59 -3.07 -1.62
N VAL A 239 -16.62 -2.06 -2.49
CA VAL A 239 -15.54 -1.79 -3.43
C VAL A 239 -14.88 -0.48 -3.06
N ALA A 240 -13.57 -0.51 -2.91
CA ALA A 240 -12.72 0.67 -2.81
C ALA A 240 -11.58 0.56 -3.82
N GLN A 241 -11.04 1.71 -4.23
CA GLN A 241 -9.94 1.76 -5.20
C GLN A 241 -8.62 1.41 -4.52
N LYS A 242 -7.76 2.39 -4.24
CA LYS A 242 -6.38 2.15 -3.80
C LYS A 242 -6.21 2.10 -2.28
N TRP A 243 -7.18 2.59 -1.50
CA TRP A 243 -7.07 2.62 -0.04
C TRP A 243 -8.41 2.49 0.69
N LEU A 244 -8.31 1.99 1.92
CA LEU A 244 -9.36 1.92 2.94
C LEU A 244 -8.88 2.62 4.21
N ALA A 245 -9.80 3.16 5.02
CA ALA A 245 -9.48 3.79 6.30
C ALA A 245 -10.51 3.47 7.38
N LEU A 246 -10.03 3.24 8.59
CA LEU A 246 -10.82 3.25 9.81
C LEU A 246 -10.54 4.56 10.55
N VAL A 247 -11.54 5.44 10.61
CA VAL A 247 -11.41 6.81 11.10
C VAL A 247 -12.13 6.96 12.44
N SER A 248 -11.40 7.29 13.51
CA SER A 248 -11.95 7.46 14.85
C SER A 248 -11.77 8.89 15.34
N GLU A 249 -12.87 9.63 15.39
CA GLU A 249 -12.92 10.96 16.01
C GLU A 249 -12.66 10.90 17.52
N LYS A 250 -13.06 9.80 18.19
CA LYS A 250 -12.87 9.61 19.63
C LYS A 250 -11.40 9.49 20.02
N ASP A 251 -10.61 8.89 19.13
CA ASP A 251 -9.17 8.71 19.31
C ASP A 251 -8.36 9.80 18.60
N GLY A 252 -9.01 10.71 17.87
CA GLY A 252 -8.32 11.69 17.03
C GLY A 252 -7.39 11.05 15.99
N ALA A 253 -7.65 9.81 15.59
CA ALA A 253 -6.72 8.96 14.84
C ALA A 253 -7.40 8.21 13.69
N ALA A 254 -6.61 7.82 12.69
CA ALA A 254 -7.04 6.94 11.61
C ALA A 254 -6.00 5.85 11.32
N MET A 255 -6.49 4.67 10.93
CA MET A 255 -5.70 3.57 10.40
C MET A 255 -6.06 3.36 8.94
N THR A 256 -5.07 3.33 8.06
CA THR A 256 -5.26 3.19 6.61
C THR A 256 -4.60 1.92 6.09
N VAL A 257 -5.25 1.27 5.14
CA VAL A 257 -4.70 0.14 4.39
C VAL A 257 -4.71 0.51 2.90
N VAL A 258 -3.53 0.70 2.33
CA VAL A 258 -3.33 0.88 0.88
C VAL A 258 -3.14 -0.49 0.22
N ASN A 259 -3.59 -0.66 -1.02
CA ASN A 259 -3.40 -1.87 -1.83
C ASN A 259 -2.89 -1.53 -3.26
N ASP A 260 -2.35 -2.53 -3.97
CA ASP A 260 -1.87 -2.42 -5.37
C ASP A 260 -2.71 -3.25 -6.38
N GLY A 261 -3.95 -3.61 -6.04
CA GLY A 261 -4.81 -4.40 -6.93
C GLY A 261 -5.89 -5.24 -6.24
N VAL A 262 -6.28 -4.90 -5.01
CA VAL A 262 -7.32 -5.60 -4.25
C VAL A 262 -8.42 -4.62 -3.87
N HIS A 263 -9.56 -4.71 -4.56
CA HIS A 263 -10.64 -3.73 -4.44
C HIS A 263 -11.81 -4.17 -3.57
N GLY A 264 -11.93 -5.46 -3.27
CA GLY A 264 -13.00 -6.01 -2.44
C GLY A 264 -12.63 -6.03 -0.97
N SER A 265 -13.57 -5.65 -0.11
CA SER A 265 -13.41 -5.77 1.35
C SER A 265 -14.77 -5.79 2.04
N ASP A 266 -14.79 -6.13 3.31
CA ASP A 266 -15.96 -5.95 4.16
C ASP A 266 -15.57 -5.56 5.60
N TRP A 267 -16.46 -4.81 6.25
CA TRP A 267 -16.30 -4.35 7.62
C TRP A 267 -17.58 -4.58 8.41
N SER A 268 -17.45 -5.12 9.62
CA SER A 268 -18.59 -5.37 10.52
C SER A 268 -18.38 -4.78 11.92
N GLY A 269 -17.88 -3.55 12.00
CA GLY A 269 -17.75 -2.78 13.24
C GLY A 269 -16.53 -3.13 14.13
N GLY A 270 -15.89 -4.28 13.93
CA GLY A 270 -14.67 -4.65 14.67
C GLY A 270 -13.55 -5.29 13.85
N GLU A 271 -13.89 -5.92 12.72
CA GLU A 271 -12.95 -6.65 11.88
C GLU A 271 -13.10 -6.22 10.41
N LEU A 272 -11.99 -5.75 9.85
CA LEU A 272 -11.82 -5.46 8.42
C LEU A 272 -11.30 -6.73 7.76
N ARG A 273 -11.91 -7.13 6.64
CA ARG A 273 -11.44 -8.25 5.84
C ARG A 273 -11.22 -7.80 4.41
N LEU A 274 -10.03 -8.07 3.88
CA LEU A 274 -9.65 -7.80 2.49
C LEU A 274 -9.92 -9.06 1.66
N SER A 275 -10.68 -8.92 0.57
CA SER A 275 -11.12 -10.03 -0.29
C SER A 275 -10.04 -10.35 -1.34
N LEU A 276 -9.23 -11.39 -1.09
CA LEU A 276 -8.03 -11.66 -1.91
C LEU A 276 -8.34 -12.45 -3.20
N LEU A 277 -8.91 -13.65 -3.06
CA LEU A 277 -9.24 -14.51 -4.20
C LEU A 277 -10.41 -15.44 -3.87
N ARG A 278 -11.12 -15.89 -4.90
CA ARG A 278 -12.17 -16.91 -4.85
C ARG A 278 -11.81 -18.02 -5.82
N SER A 279 -12.18 -19.26 -5.50
CA SER A 279 -11.91 -20.42 -6.36
C SER A 279 -13.16 -21.13 -6.88
N PRO A 280 -14.10 -20.42 -7.52
CA PRO A 280 -15.32 -20.99 -8.08
C PRO A 280 -15.03 -21.80 -9.35
N ALA A 281 -16.03 -22.56 -9.82
CA ALA A 281 -15.96 -23.20 -11.12
C ALA A 281 -16.03 -22.17 -12.25
N TYR A 282 -15.41 -22.46 -13.40
CA TYR A 282 -15.52 -21.60 -14.56
C TYR A 282 -16.94 -21.63 -15.13
N ALA A 283 -17.57 -20.45 -15.27
CA ALA A 283 -18.88 -20.25 -15.89
C ALA A 283 -19.99 -21.20 -15.38
N ALA A 284 -19.95 -21.61 -14.10
CA ALA A 284 -21.02 -22.40 -13.51
C ALA A 284 -22.24 -21.51 -13.28
N ASP A 285 -23.27 -21.70 -14.09
CA ASP A 285 -24.52 -20.95 -13.95
C ASP A 285 -25.36 -21.49 -12.79
N THR A 286 -26.16 -20.61 -12.21
CA THR A 286 -27.15 -20.95 -11.18
C THR A 286 -28.53 -21.08 -11.84
N TRP A 287 -29.04 -22.30 -11.97
CA TRP A 287 -30.41 -22.55 -12.40
C TRP A 287 -31.22 -23.12 -11.22
N GLU A 288 -32.33 -22.46 -10.85
CA GLU A 288 -33.22 -22.92 -9.76
C GLU A 288 -32.46 -23.33 -8.47
N ASP A 289 -31.51 -22.49 -8.04
CA ASP A 289 -30.65 -22.70 -6.86
C ASP A 289 -29.72 -23.92 -6.92
N ARG A 290 -29.58 -24.54 -8.09
CA ARG A 290 -28.60 -25.58 -8.37
C ARG A 290 -27.46 -25.02 -9.21
N LEU A 291 -26.23 -25.30 -8.77
CA LEU A 291 -25.03 -24.98 -9.54
C LEU A 291 -24.79 -26.03 -10.62
N ALA A 292 -24.74 -25.58 -11.87
CA ALA A 292 -24.47 -26.42 -13.02
C ALA A 292 -22.98 -26.76 -13.13
N VAL A 293 -22.50 -27.67 -12.27
CA VAL A 293 -21.12 -28.19 -12.30
C VAL A 293 -21.17 -29.69 -12.60
N ALA A 294 -20.51 -30.11 -13.67
CA ALA A 294 -20.38 -31.52 -14.02
C ALA A 294 -19.73 -32.31 -12.87
N ARG A 295 -20.28 -33.48 -12.56
CA ARG A 295 -19.87 -34.31 -11.40
C ARG A 295 -19.11 -35.59 -11.79
N ASP A 296 -19.03 -35.87 -13.09
CA ASP A 296 -18.44 -37.09 -13.67
C ASP A 296 -16.99 -36.88 -14.16
N ARG A 297 -16.45 -35.67 -14.01
CA ARG A 297 -15.13 -35.28 -14.50
C ARG A 297 -14.50 -34.20 -13.66
N PHE A 298 -13.20 -34.02 -13.82
CA PHE A 298 -12.48 -32.89 -13.24
C PHE A 298 -12.92 -31.58 -13.89
N ILE A 299 -13.31 -30.61 -13.07
CA ILE A 299 -13.63 -29.24 -13.51
C ILE A 299 -12.64 -28.27 -12.84
N PRO A 300 -11.86 -27.51 -13.61
CA PRO A 300 -10.90 -26.56 -13.06
C PRO A 300 -11.61 -25.49 -12.22
N ARG A 301 -10.91 -25.00 -11.20
CA ARG A 301 -11.33 -23.86 -10.39
C ARG A 301 -10.47 -22.65 -10.70
N GLN A 302 -11.10 -21.49 -10.72
CA GLN A 302 -10.43 -20.22 -10.97
C GLN A 302 -9.49 -19.89 -9.80
N ASP A 303 -8.50 -19.03 -10.07
CA ASP A 303 -7.52 -18.52 -9.10
C ASP A 303 -6.85 -19.58 -8.20
N THR A 304 -6.62 -20.77 -8.75
CA THR A 304 -5.73 -21.79 -8.17
C THR A 304 -4.28 -21.51 -8.57
N GLY A 305 -3.33 -21.85 -7.70
CA GLY A 305 -1.89 -21.63 -7.91
C GLY A 305 -1.32 -20.43 -7.16
N GLU A 306 -0.24 -19.85 -7.69
CA GLU A 306 0.49 -18.75 -7.04
C GLU A 306 -0.15 -17.37 -7.33
N ARG A 307 -0.32 -16.60 -6.25
CA ARG A 307 -0.73 -15.18 -6.27
C ARG A 307 0.09 -14.39 -5.26
N VAL A 308 0.35 -13.12 -5.53
CA VAL A 308 1.04 -12.20 -4.61
C VAL A 308 0.19 -10.96 -4.44
N PHE A 309 -0.10 -10.62 -3.18
CA PHE A 309 -0.82 -9.41 -2.80
C PHE A 309 0.07 -8.52 -1.95
N ARG A 310 -0.06 -7.20 -2.07
CA ARG A 310 0.63 -6.24 -1.21
C ARG A 310 -0.33 -5.25 -0.59
N PHE A 311 -0.04 -4.93 0.66
CA PHE A 311 -0.75 -3.91 1.42
C PHE A 311 0.25 -3.06 2.18
N TRP A 312 -0.13 -1.82 2.44
CA TRP A 312 0.63 -0.92 3.30
C TRP A 312 -0.28 -0.45 4.44
N LEU A 313 0.05 -0.88 5.65
CA LEU A 313 -0.62 -0.46 6.87
C LEU A 313 0.04 0.80 7.39
N ASN A 314 -0.75 1.84 7.64
CA ASN A 314 -0.26 3.03 8.31
C ASN A 314 -1.29 3.57 9.29
N GLY A 315 -0.84 4.29 10.30
CA GLY A 315 -1.66 4.81 11.39
C GLY A 315 -1.06 6.12 11.90
N GLY A 316 -1.93 7.06 12.24
CA GLY A 316 -1.52 8.35 12.80
C GLY A 316 -2.72 9.23 13.13
N PRO A 317 -2.47 10.51 13.45
CA PRO A 317 -3.49 11.54 13.64
C PRO A 317 -4.44 11.58 12.46
N LEU A 318 -5.72 11.75 12.77
CA LEU A 318 -6.81 11.71 11.78
C LEU A 318 -6.55 12.71 10.64
N ALA A 319 -6.24 13.96 10.99
CA ALA A 319 -6.04 15.03 10.00
C ALA A 319 -4.87 14.73 9.05
N ASP A 320 -3.76 14.23 9.58
CA ASP A 320 -2.56 13.92 8.81
C ASP A 320 -2.78 12.72 7.89
N ARG A 321 -3.35 11.63 8.43
CA ARG A 321 -3.63 10.42 7.65
C ARG A 321 -4.58 10.68 6.50
N MET A 322 -5.71 11.33 6.77
CA MET A 322 -6.69 11.63 5.72
C MET A 322 -6.20 12.72 4.75
N GLY A 323 -5.20 13.52 5.14
CA GLY A 323 -4.56 14.49 4.25
C GLY A 323 -3.52 13.90 3.29
N THR A 324 -3.00 12.69 3.57
CA THR A 324 -1.84 12.10 2.88
C THR A 324 -2.12 10.78 2.16
N VAL A 325 -3.11 10.00 2.62
CA VAL A 325 -3.36 8.63 2.15
C VAL A 325 -3.56 8.52 0.63
N ASP A 326 -4.25 9.46 -0.01
CA ASP A 326 -4.45 9.42 -1.46
C ASP A 326 -3.13 9.49 -2.23
N ARG A 327 -2.21 10.38 -1.80
CA ARG A 327 -0.89 10.53 -2.42
C ARG A 327 -0.01 9.32 -2.20
N GLU A 328 -0.02 8.77 -1.00
CA GLU A 328 0.70 7.53 -0.67
C GLU A 328 0.18 6.38 -1.54
N ALA A 329 -1.14 6.25 -1.64
CA ALA A 329 -1.79 5.24 -2.45
C ALA A 329 -1.48 5.41 -3.95
N LEU A 330 -1.45 6.65 -4.45
CA LEU A 330 -1.02 6.96 -5.81
C LEU A 330 0.45 6.57 -6.02
N ALA A 331 1.35 6.91 -5.10
CA ALA A 331 2.77 6.59 -5.21
C ALA A 331 3.05 5.07 -5.23
N HIS A 332 2.33 4.30 -4.42
CA HIS A 332 2.44 2.83 -4.41
C HIS A 332 1.89 2.19 -5.70
N ASN A 333 0.77 2.70 -6.22
CA ASN A 333 0.14 2.17 -7.44
C ASN A 333 0.85 2.63 -8.73
N GLU A 334 1.55 3.77 -8.70
CA GLU A 334 2.33 4.31 -9.82
C GLU A 334 3.84 4.14 -9.57
N ALA A 335 4.23 2.96 -9.08
CA ALA A 335 5.60 2.67 -8.71
C ALA A 335 6.59 2.96 -9.86
N PRO A 336 7.74 3.59 -9.57
CA PRO A 336 8.68 3.99 -10.61
C PRO A 336 9.29 2.78 -11.33
N TYR A 337 9.48 2.91 -12.64
CA TYR A 337 10.24 1.92 -13.41
C TYR A 337 11.70 1.93 -12.97
N VAL A 338 12.20 0.78 -12.54
CA VAL A 338 13.63 0.57 -12.24
C VAL A 338 14.27 -0.18 -13.39
N LEU A 339 15.18 0.48 -14.09
CA LEU A 339 15.85 -0.07 -15.27
C LEU A 339 17.36 -0.17 -15.03
N ALA A 340 17.93 -1.35 -15.27
CA ALA A 340 19.37 -1.51 -15.39
C ALA A 340 19.83 -0.86 -16.70
N TYR A 341 20.50 0.29 -16.61
CA TYR A 341 20.86 1.07 -17.78
C TYR A 341 22.28 1.64 -17.69
N PHE A 342 23.01 1.62 -18.80
CA PHE A 342 24.35 2.19 -18.96
C PHE A 342 24.26 3.44 -19.85
N PRO A 343 23.94 4.63 -19.29
CA PRO A 343 23.79 5.84 -20.08
C PRO A 343 25.12 6.24 -20.74
N PRO A 344 25.11 6.67 -22.02
CA PRO A 344 26.28 7.31 -22.62
C PRO A 344 26.59 8.62 -21.88
N GLY A 345 27.60 8.60 -21.01
CA GLY A 345 28.44 9.66 -20.42
C GLY A 345 27.98 11.12 -20.24
N GLY A 346 26.70 11.47 -20.35
CA GLY A 346 26.23 12.86 -20.34
C GLY A 346 26.05 13.45 -18.94
N LYS A 347 26.56 14.67 -18.71
CA LYS A 347 26.38 15.43 -17.45
C LYS A 347 25.02 16.14 -17.35
N LYS A 348 24.27 16.27 -18.46
CA LYS A 348 22.94 16.90 -18.46
C LYS A 348 21.93 16.00 -17.74
N ARG A 349 21.37 16.50 -16.64
CA ARG A 349 20.27 15.85 -15.93
C ARG A 349 18.95 16.24 -16.60
N ALA A 350 18.07 15.27 -16.84
CA ALA A 350 16.71 15.56 -17.29
C ALA A 350 16.00 16.43 -16.25
N LEU A 351 15.25 17.42 -16.74
CA LEU A 351 14.32 18.19 -15.93
C LEU A 351 13.03 17.38 -15.72
N PRO A 352 12.31 17.62 -14.62
CA PRO A 352 10.97 17.04 -14.44
C PRO A 352 10.02 17.40 -15.57
N GLY A 353 9.10 16.49 -15.91
CA GLY A 353 8.03 16.75 -16.87
C GLY A 353 7.02 17.77 -16.35
N ALA A 354 6.28 17.41 -15.30
CA ALA A 354 5.37 18.26 -14.56
C ALA A 354 5.61 18.12 -13.07
N VAL A 355 5.45 19.23 -12.34
CA VAL A 355 5.56 19.28 -10.88
C VAL A 355 4.35 20.02 -10.35
N VAL A 356 3.77 19.52 -9.25
CA VAL A 356 2.73 20.22 -8.50
C VAL A 356 3.27 20.50 -7.11
N ASP A 357 3.38 21.79 -6.75
CA ASP A 357 3.67 22.19 -5.38
C ASP A 357 2.35 22.56 -4.70
N GLY A 358 2.03 21.92 -3.59
CA GLY A 358 0.78 22.12 -2.87
C GLY A 358 0.48 20.87 -2.07
N GLU A 359 -0.10 21.03 -0.90
CA GLU A 359 -0.41 19.89 -0.02
C GLU A 359 -1.59 19.09 -0.60
N ALA A 360 -1.51 17.75 -0.55
CA ALA A 360 -2.50 16.77 -1.04
C ALA A 360 -2.86 16.77 -2.55
N VAL A 361 -2.76 17.89 -3.28
CA VAL A 361 -3.19 17.96 -4.70
C VAL A 361 -2.39 17.02 -5.60
N GLU A 362 -3.07 16.25 -6.43
CA GLU A 362 -2.45 15.21 -7.27
C GLU A 362 -2.41 15.62 -8.75
N ILE A 363 -1.46 15.06 -9.51
CA ILE A 363 -1.51 15.04 -10.97
C ILE A 363 -2.01 13.66 -11.39
N THR A 364 -3.22 13.58 -11.92
CA THR A 364 -3.83 12.32 -12.37
C THR A 364 -3.65 12.07 -13.86
N ALA A 365 -3.29 13.10 -14.63
CA ALA A 365 -2.89 12.94 -16.02
C ALA A 365 -1.84 13.96 -16.43
N PHE A 366 -0.82 13.50 -17.15
CA PHE A 366 0.16 14.33 -17.84
C PHE A 366 0.39 13.75 -19.24
N LYS A 367 -0.21 14.38 -20.25
CA LYS A 367 -0.22 13.85 -21.63
C LYS A 367 -0.16 14.95 -22.68
N LYS A 368 -0.03 14.56 -23.95
CA LYS A 368 -0.30 15.46 -25.09
C LYS A 368 -1.81 15.68 -25.22
N SER A 369 -2.21 16.84 -25.74
CA SER A 369 -3.59 17.07 -26.17
C SER A 369 -3.98 16.09 -27.29
N GLU A 370 -5.29 15.85 -27.45
CA GLU A 370 -5.84 14.95 -28.49
C GLU A 370 -5.42 15.38 -29.89
N ASP A 371 -5.31 16.69 -30.14
CA ASP A 371 -4.81 17.25 -31.40
C ASP A 371 -3.28 17.19 -31.56
N GLY A 372 -2.56 16.70 -30.55
CA GLY A 372 -1.10 16.54 -30.52
C GLY A 372 -0.28 17.82 -30.34
N ASN A 373 -0.91 18.99 -30.27
CA ASN A 373 -0.22 20.28 -30.35
C ASN A 373 0.28 20.80 -28.99
N ASP A 374 -0.43 20.49 -27.92
CA ASP A 374 -0.30 21.08 -26.59
C ASP A 374 -0.08 20.01 -25.51
N ILE A 375 0.04 20.45 -24.25
CA ILE A 375 0.20 19.58 -23.08
C ILE A 375 -1.03 19.69 -22.21
N ILE A 376 -1.50 18.55 -21.70
CA ILE A 376 -2.60 18.45 -20.75
C ILE A 376 -2.06 18.02 -19.40
N VAL A 377 -2.43 18.78 -18.37
CA VAL A 377 -2.18 18.45 -16.96
C VAL A 377 -3.53 18.41 -16.26
N ARG A 378 -3.90 17.26 -15.70
CA ARG A 378 -5.10 17.10 -14.89
C ARG A 378 -4.74 17.01 -13.42
N LEU A 379 -5.39 17.85 -12.64
CA LEU A 379 -5.24 17.92 -11.19
C LEU A 379 -6.47 17.38 -10.49
N PHE A 380 -6.27 16.87 -9.28
CA PHE A 380 -7.34 16.44 -8.39
C PHE A 380 -7.04 16.85 -6.95
N GLU A 381 -8.07 17.33 -6.24
CA GLU A 381 -8.04 17.60 -4.81
C GLU A 381 -8.74 16.46 -4.06
N PRO A 382 -8.01 15.56 -3.35
CA PRO A 382 -8.61 14.34 -2.80
C PRO A 382 -9.20 14.46 -1.40
N THR A 383 -9.05 15.59 -0.71
CA THR A 383 -9.35 15.69 0.74
C THR A 383 -10.71 16.32 1.05
N GLY A 384 -11.44 16.76 0.04
CA GLY A 384 -12.72 17.48 0.20
C GLY A 384 -12.56 18.92 0.70
N LYS A 385 -11.33 19.44 0.77
CA LYS A 385 -11.02 20.79 1.26
C LYS A 385 -10.49 21.65 0.12
N ALA A 386 -10.95 22.90 0.05
CA ALA A 386 -10.44 23.82 -0.96
C ALA A 386 -8.94 24.08 -0.75
N ARG A 387 -8.15 23.92 -1.82
CA ARG A 387 -6.69 24.02 -1.78
C ARG A 387 -6.16 24.86 -2.93
N THR A 388 -4.91 25.29 -2.81
CA THR A 388 -4.21 26.01 -3.88
C THR A 388 -2.90 25.30 -4.14
N ALA A 389 -2.61 25.06 -5.42
CA ALA A 389 -1.37 24.46 -5.87
C ALA A 389 -0.70 25.30 -6.96
N LEU A 390 0.60 25.14 -7.10
CA LEU A 390 1.41 25.71 -8.16
C LEU A 390 1.84 24.60 -9.11
N VAL A 391 1.25 24.58 -10.30
CA VAL A 391 1.67 23.67 -11.37
C VAL A 391 2.86 24.27 -12.08
N LYS A 392 3.91 23.48 -12.29
CA LYS A 392 5.13 23.87 -12.99
C LYS A 392 5.41 22.91 -14.14
N LEU A 393 5.81 23.47 -15.27
CA LEU A 393 6.40 22.74 -16.40
C LEU A 393 7.84 23.22 -16.59
N PRO A 394 8.82 22.63 -15.86
CA PRO A 394 10.18 23.15 -15.77
C PRO A 394 10.89 23.28 -17.13
N ALA A 395 10.66 22.34 -18.04
CA ALA A 395 11.23 22.36 -19.40
C ALA A 395 10.80 23.58 -20.23
N PHE A 396 9.70 24.24 -19.87
CA PHE A 396 9.17 25.42 -20.56
C PHE A 396 9.32 26.71 -19.75
N GLY A 397 9.85 26.64 -18.51
CA GLY A 397 9.91 27.77 -17.59
C GLY A 397 8.53 28.35 -17.27
N ALA A 398 7.48 27.52 -17.30
CA ALA A 398 6.09 27.95 -17.15
C ALA A 398 5.51 27.45 -15.83
N SER A 399 4.63 28.27 -15.23
CA SER A 399 3.90 27.91 -14.03
C SER A 399 2.52 28.54 -13.98
N ALA A 400 1.57 27.88 -13.32
CA ALA A 400 0.24 28.40 -13.06
C ALA A 400 -0.18 28.12 -11.61
N LYS A 401 -0.69 29.14 -10.93
CA LYS A 401 -1.36 28.99 -9.64
C LYS A 401 -2.80 28.55 -9.89
N VAL A 402 -3.19 27.45 -9.28
CA VAL A 402 -4.51 26.83 -9.47
C VAL A 402 -5.18 26.71 -8.12
N ARG A 403 -6.42 27.18 -8.03
CA ARG A 403 -7.29 26.95 -6.88
C ARG A 403 -8.20 25.77 -7.20
N LEU A 404 -8.36 24.84 -6.28
CA LEU A 404 -9.30 23.73 -6.37
C LEU A 404 -10.28 23.81 -5.19
N LYS A 405 -11.55 23.50 -5.44
CA LYS A 405 -12.54 23.18 -4.40
C LYS A 405 -12.32 21.73 -3.93
N GLY A 406 -13.02 21.37 -2.85
CA GLY A 406 -13.03 19.99 -2.37
C GLY A 406 -13.46 19.01 -3.46
N PHE A 407 -12.70 17.93 -3.66
CA PHE A 407 -12.97 16.90 -4.67
C PHE A 407 -13.02 17.41 -6.13
N GLU A 408 -12.49 18.59 -6.41
CA GLU A 408 -12.51 19.16 -7.76
C GLU A 408 -11.45 18.51 -8.66
N ILE A 409 -11.87 18.11 -9.86
CA ILE A 409 -10.97 17.75 -10.96
C ILE A 409 -10.79 18.97 -11.84
N ARG A 410 -9.55 19.39 -12.07
CA ARG A 410 -9.25 20.56 -12.89
C ARG A 410 -8.27 20.22 -14.00
N THR A 411 -8.64 20.50 -15.25
CA THR A 411 -7.78 20.20 -16.41
C THR A 411 -7.20 21.48 -16.98
N LEU A 412 -5.87 21.54 -17.02
CA LEU A 412 -5.11 22.62 -17.64
C LEU A 412 -4.58 22.16 -18.99
N ARG A 413 -4.78 23.01 -20.01
CA ARG A 413 -4.12 22.93 -21.30
C ARG A 413 -3.01 23.97 -21.35
N PHE A 414 -1.77 23.53 -21.55
CA PHE A 414 -0.61 24.39 -21.76
C PHE A 414 -0.30 24.50 -23.25
N ASN A 415 -0.48 25.70 -23.80
CA ASN A 415 -0.17 25.96 -25.19
C ASN A 415 1.34 26.09 -25.40
N ARG A 416 1.93 25.20 -26.19
CA ARG A 416 3.40 25.13 -26.33
C ARG A 416 3.99 26.32 -27.10
N ARG A 417 3.21 26.98 -27.96
CA ARG A 417 3.64 28.13 -28.76
C ARG A 417 3.61 29.42 -27.95
N THR A 418 2.49 29.70 -27.29
CA THR A 418 2.31 30.93 -26.51
C THR A 418 2.86 30.83 -25.09
N ARG A 419 3.18 29.61 -24.62
CA ARG A 419 3.59 29.27 -23.26
C ARG A 419 2.59 29.72 -22.19
N LYS A 420 1.29 29.70 -22.53
CA LYS A 420 0.21 30.05 -21.61
C LYS A 420 -0.60 28.83 -21.23
N PHE A 421 -1.05 28.81 -19.97
CA PHE A 421 -2.06 27.87 -19.51
C PHE A 421 -3.47 28.42 -19.78
N SER A 422 -4.38 27.52 -20.11
CA SER A 422 -5.82 27.77 -20.16
C SER A 422 -6.55 26.57 -19.55
N GLU A 423 -7.71 26.79 -18.96
CA GLU A 423 -8.56 25.70 -18.48
C GLU A 423 -9.33 25.04 -19.62
N THR A 424 -9.63 23.76 -19.45
CA THR A 424 -10.39 22.95 -20.40
C THR A 424 -11.20 21.88 -19.65
N ASP A 425 -12.23 21.33 -20.27
CA ASP A 425 -13.00 20.25 -19.67
C ASP A 425 -12.29 18.89 -19.78
N LEU A 426 -12.93 17.81 -19.34
CA LEU A 426 -12.35 16.46 -19.39
C LEU A 426 -12.08 15.96 -20.83
N LEU A 427 -12.74 16.54 -21.83
CA LEU A 427 -12.63 16.23 -23.25
C LEU A 427 -11.78 17.26 -24.02
N GLU A 428 -11.03 18.11 -23.31
CA GLU A 428 -10.14 19.14 -23.87
C GLU A 428 -10.84 20.24 -24.68
N ARG A 429 -12.14 20.45 -24.42
CA ARG A 429 -12.93 21.55 -24.99
C ARG A 429 -12.82 22.78 -24.12
N LYS A 430 -12.98 23.96 -24.73
CA LYS A 430 -12.98 25.22 -23.98
C LYS A 430 -14.18 25.25 -23.01
N PRO A 431 -14.00 25.71 -21.75
CA PRO A 431 -15.09 25.82 -20.78
C PRO A 431 -16.22 26.68 -21.36
N GLY A 432 -17.48 26.23 -21.20
CA GLY A 432 -18.67 26.95 -21.66
C GLY A 432 -19.10 26.69 -23.11
N LYS A 433 -18.43 25.80 -23.85
CA LYS A 433 -18.98 25.21 -25.08
C LYS A 433 -19.50 23.81 -24.76
N ALA A 434 -20.77 23.72 -24.39
CA ALA A 434 -21.49 22.44 -24.31
C ALA A 434 -21.80 21.93 -25.72
#